data_AF-A0A3D9GHP1-F1
#
_entry.id   AF-A0A3D9GHP1-F1
#
_cell.length_a   1.000
_cell.length_b   1.000
_cell.length_c   1.000
_cell.angle_alpha   90.00
_cell.angle_beta   90.00
_cell.angle_gamma   90.00
#
_symmetry.space_group_name_H-M   'P 1'
#
loop_
_entity.id
_entity.type
_entity.pdbx_description
1 polymer ?
#
loop_
_entity_poly.entity_id
_entity_poly.type
_entity_poly.pdbx_seq_one_letter_code
_entity_poly.pdbx_strand_id
1 'polypeptide(L)' 'MSNAVYNLFLRNWVNNRATVEQIDLAVQKQLITEEEAQTIMETPKNSQ' A
#
# COMPACT_ATOMS: atom_id res chain seq x y z
N MET A 1 2.61 -4.95 12.91
CA MET A 1 1.30 -4.83 12.23
C MET A 1 0.79 -6.20 11.80
N SER A 2 -0.51 -6.36 11.56
CA SER A 2 -1.02 -7.63 11.00
C SER A 2 -0.62 -7.73 9.54
N ASN A 3 -0.01 -8.86 9.17
CA ASN A 3 0.44 -9.15 7.81
C ASN A 3 -0.73 -9.02 6.77
N ALA A 4 -1.98 -9.17 7.23
CA ALA A 4 -3.18 -9.05 6.39
C ALA A 4 -3.44 -7.63 5.86
N VAL A 5 -3.22 -6.58 6.66
CA VAL A 5 -3.51 -5.19 6.24
C VAL A 5 -2.48 -4.73 5.21
N TYR A 6 -1.20 -4.99 5.47
CA TYR A 6 -0.13 -4.76 4.51
C TYR A 6 -0.41 -5.43 3.16
N ASN A 7 -0.72 -6.73 3.17
CA ASN A 7 -1.00 -7.49 1.95
C ASN A 7 -2.24 -6.96 1.18
N LEU A 8 -3.24 -6.43 1.88
CA LEU A 8 -4.40 -5.81 1.24
C LEU A 8 -3.99 -4.55 0.45
N PHE A 9 -3.21 -3.65 1.06
CA PHE A 9 -2.74 -2.44 0.39
C PHE A 9 -1.78 -2.75 -0.74
N LEU A 10 -0.84 -3.68 -0.56
CA LEU A 10 0.05 -4.15 -1.61
C LEU A 10 -0.73 -4.71 -2.81
N ARG A 11 -1.71 -5.60 -2.56
CA ARG A 11 -2.57 -6.15 -3.62
C ARG A 11 -3.32 -5.04 -4.35
N ASN A 12 -3.89 -4.08 -3.62
CA ASN A 12 -4.65 -3.00 -4.24
C ASN A 12 -3.74 -2.07 -5.05
N TRP A 13 -2.54 -1.77 -4.57
CA TRP A 13 -1.54 -1.00 -5.29
C TRP A 13 -1.14 -1.68 -6.60
N VAL A 14 -0.71 -2.93 -6.52
CA VAL A 14 -0.28 -3.72 -7.68
C VAL A 14 -1.38 -3.80 -8.74
N ASN A 15 -2.65 -3.93 -8.34
CA ASN A 15 -3.78 -4.00 -9.27
C ASN A 15 -4.32 -2.62 -9.70
N ASN A 16 -3.58 -1.53 -9.52
CA ASN A 16 -4.00 -0.17 -9.87
C ASN A 16 -5.30 0.29 -9.17
N ARG A 17 -5.66 -0.31 -8.04
CA ARG A 17 -6.85 0.05 -7.24
C ARG A 17 -6.53 1.03 -6.11
N ALA A 18 -5.26 1.14 -5.72
CA ALA A 18 -4.80 2.12 -4.75
C ALA A 18 -4.01 3.26 -5.43
N THR A 19 -4.26 4.47 -4.97
CA THR A 19 -3.49 5.68 -5.30
C THR A 19 -2.46 6.00 -4.21
N VAL A 20 -1.49 6.88 -4.52
CA VAL A 20 -0.50 7.35 -3.53
C VAL A 20 -1.20 7.98 -2.33
N GLU A 21 -2.17 8.86 -2.56
CA GLU A 21 -2.96 9.51 -1.51
C GLU A 21 -3.66 8.52 -0.57
N GLN A 22 -4.13 7.38 -1.10
CA GLN A 22 -4.75 6.33 -0.30
C GLN A 22 -3.74 5.55 0.55
N ILE A 23 -2.51 5.38 0.06
CA ILE A 23 -1.40 4.79 0.83
C ILE A 23 -0.97 5.75 1.94
N ASP A 24 -0.80 7.04 1.63
CA ASP A 24 -0.44 8.07 2.61
C ASP A 24 -1.49 8.18 3.73
N LEU A 25 -2.78 8.11 3.37
CA LEU A 25 -3.86 8.09 4.36
C LEU A 25 -3.80 6.85 5.26
N ALA A 26 -3.37 5.70 4.74
CA ALA A 26 -3.20 4.49 5.52
C ALA A 26 -2.06 4.61 6.54
N VAL A 27 -0.97 5.30 6.18
CA VAL A 27 0.13 5.65 7.10
C VAL A 27 -0.36 6.61 8.19
N GLN A 28 -1.06 7.69 7.81
CA GLN A 28 -1.61 8.68 8.77
C GLN A 28 -2.57 8.03 9.77
N LYS A 29 -3.34 7.03 9.35
CA LYS A 29 -4.24 6.24 10.20
C LYS A 29 -3.54 5.11 10.97
N GLN A 30 -2.22 4.99 10.86
CA GLN A 30 -1.41 3.95 11.50
C GLN A 30 -1.84 2.51 11.13
N LEU A 31 -2.41 2.34 9.94
CA LEU A 31 -2.79 1.02 9.42
C LEU A 31 -1.58 0.23 8.92
N ILE A 32 -0.60 0.96 8.38
CA ILE A 32 0.71 0.49 7.91
C ILE A 32 1.78 1.51 8.32
N THR A 33 3.04 1.10 8.36
CA THR A 33 4.18 2.00 8.65
C THR A 33 4.63 2.77 7.40
N GLU A 34 5.46 3.81 7.59
CA GLU A 34 6.11 4.53 6.48
C GLU A 34 6.98 3.60 5.62
N GLU A 35 7.71 2.67 6.24
CA GLU A 35 8.55 1.68 5.54
C GLU A 35 7.72 0.70 4.69
N GLU A 36 6.59 0.23 5.24
CA GLU A 36 5.64 -0.61 4.52
C GLU A 36 5.02 0.14 3.33
N ALA A 37 4.65 1.41 3.52
CA ALA A 37 4.12 2.25 2.47
C ALA A 37 5.13 2.50 1.34
N GLN A 38 6.39 2.77 1.70
CA GLN A 38 7.47 2.92 0.73
C GLN A 38 7.65 1.64 -0.10
N THR A 39 7.70 0.48 0.57
CA THR A 39 7.81 -0.83 -0.10
C THR A 39 6.65 -1.06 -1.07
N ILE A 40 5.42 -0.71 -0.67
CA ILE A 40 4.25 -0.82 -1.54
C ILE A 40 4.40 0.09 -2.76
N MET A 41 4.76 1.36 -2.57
CA MET A 41 4.84 2.34 -3.67
C MET A 41 5.98 2.05 -4.66
N GLU A 42 7.07 1.45 -4.20
CA GLU A 42 8.18 0.99 -5.05
C GLU A 42 7.81 -0.28 -5.84
N THR A 43 6.80 -1.03 -5.40
CA THR A 43 6.35 -2.24 -6.10
C THR A 43 5.72 -1.85 -7.45
N PRO A 44 6.19 -2.41 -8.57
CA PRO A 44 5.61 -2.14 -9.89
C PRO A 44 4.13 -2.51 -9.95
N LYS A 45 3.34 -1.63 -10.56
CA LYS A 45 1.91 -1.88 -10.79
C LYS A 45 1.76 -2.82 -12.00
N ASN A 46 0.77 -3.71 -11.93
CA ASN A 46 0.36 -4.51 -13.07
C ASN A 46 -0.28 -3.58 -14.10
N SER A 47 0.47 -3.30 -15.16
CA SER A 47 -0.02 -2.70 -16.40
C SER A 47 -0.78 -3.77 -17.19
N GLN A 48 -1.95 -4.17 -16.72
CA GLN A 48 -2.90 -4.94 -17.54
C GLN A 48 -3.88 -3.99 -18.21
#